data_AF-A0A963BGH6-F1
#
_entry.id   AF-A0A963BGH6-F1
#
_cell.length_a   1.000
_cell.length_b   1.000
_cell.length_c   1.000
_cell.angle_alpha   90.00
_cell.angle_beta   90.00
_cell.angle_gamma   90.00
#
_symmetry.space_group_name_H-M   'P 1'
#
loop_
_entity.id
_entity.type
_entity.pdbx_description
1 polymer ?
#
loop_
_entity_poly.entity_id
_entity_poly.type
_entity_poly.pdbx_seq_one_letter_code
_entity_poly.pdbx_strand_id
1 'polypeptide(L)'
;MPIRLFTAIFSLFLSITLAGCGAVQTVVKKRDLDVQTRMSETIFLEPVSPDRQILYLSVRNTSDQELDRLRPALASRLGQAGYRISNDPATAQFMLQVNVLQVAKSDLRSAELILDAGFGGAVGGVLTAAALGGGGRELAAVGLLGAAAELIGDALVDDTVYRMVTDIQIRERPGAGEVVSESLQVEAAQGSSATYSQQVSGGTGTWKTYRTRIVSTANQANLDFDDAKPALQEGLVRSLAGLFAE
;
A
#
# COMPACT_ATOMS: atom_id res chain seq x y z
N MET A 1 -49.07 -19.39 41.00
CA MET A 1 -48.96 -18.76 39.65
C MET A 1 -47.93 -17.61 39.55
N PRO A 2 -47.69 -16.73 40.56
CA PRO A 2 -46.82 -15.55 40.37
C PRO A 2 -45.31 -15.87 40.31
N ILE A 3 -44.87 -16.96 40.95
CA ILE A 3 -43.44 -17.34 41.01
C ILE A 3 -42.91 -17.77 39.64
N ARG A 4 -43.72 -18.43 38.80
CA ARG A 4 -43.32 -18.88 37.45
C ARG A 4 -43.26 -17.73 36.44
N LEU A 5 -44.04 -16.67 36.67
CA LEU A 5 -44.02 -15.46 35.84
C LEU A 5 -42.77 -14.61 36.16
N PHE A 6 -42.39 -14.54 37.44
CA PHE A 6 -41.21 -13.80 37.88
C PHE A 6 -39.89 -14.43 37.40
N THR A 7 -39.79 -15.77 37.40
CA THR A 7 -38.64 -16.46 36.81
C THR A 7 -38.57 -16.32 35.29
N ALA A 8 -39.70 -16.33 34.58
CA ALA A 8 -39.72 -16.10 33.14
C ALA A 8 -39.26 -14.68 32.76
N ILE A 9 -39.69 -13.66 33.52
CA ILE A 9 -39.26 -12.26 33.31
C ILE A 9 -37.77 -12.09 33.63
N PHE A 10 -37.27 -12.71 34.70
CA PHE A 10 -35.86 -12.65 35.06
C PHE A 10 -34.96 -13.36 34.03
N SER A 11 -35.37 -14.52 33.52
CA SER A 11 -34.65 -15.21 32.44
C SER A 11 -34.65 -14.41 31.13
N LEU A 12 -35.75 -13.72 30.80
CA LEU A 12 -35.81 -12.85 29.62
C LEU A 12 -34.89 -11.62 29.76
N PHE A 13 -34.84 -11.00 30.94
CA PHE A 13 -33.98 -9.85 31.21
C PHE A 13 -32.49 -10.23 31.20
N LEU A 14 -32.14 -11.41 31.74
CA LEU A 14 -30.77 -11.94 31.73
C LEU A 14 -30.29 -12.32 30.31
N SER A 15 -31.23 -12.65 29.42
CA SER A 15 -30.91 -12.95 28.00
C SER A 15 -30.55 -11.69 27.22
N ILE A 16 -31.15 -10.53 27.55
CA ILE A 16 -30.91 -9.25 26.88
C ILE A 16 -29.55 -8.65 27.30
N THR A 17 -29.10 -8.87 28.54
CA THR A 17 -27.81 -8.33 29.01
C THR A 17 -26.60 -9.09 28.45
N LEU A 18 -26.76 -10.35 28.05
CA LEU A 18 -25.66 -11.14 27.47
C LEU A 18 -25.41 -10.83 25.98
N ALA A 19 -26.42 -10.39 25.23
CA ALA A 19 -26.29 -10.04 23.82
C ALA A 19 -25.56 -8.70 23.56
N GLY A 20 -25.36 -7.87 24.59
CA GLY A 20 -24.76 -6.54 24.47
C GLY A 20 -23.22 -6.48 24.55
N CYS A 21 -22.54 -7.53 25.00
CA CYS A 21 -21.09 -7.50 25.21
C CYS A 21 -20.25 -7.62 23.92
N GLY A 22 -20.83 -8.13 22.83
CA GLY A 22 -20.11 -8.32 21.56
C GLY A 22 -19.91 -7.03 20.76
N ALA A 23 -20.94 -6.19 20.68
CA ALA A 23 -20.93 -4.96 19.87
C ALA A 23 -20.08 -3.83 20.45
N VAL A 24 -19.92 -3.76 21.78
CA VAL A 24 -19.10 -2.72 22.44
C VAL A 24 -17.61 -2.91 22.13
N GLN A 25 -17.16 -4.15 21.91
CA GLN A 25 -15.74 -4.46 21.67
C GLN A 25 -15.24 -3.98 20.30
N THR A 26 -16.07 -4.03 19.25
CA THR A 26 -15.71 -3.54 17.91
C THR A 26 -15.72 -2.01 17.82
N VAL A 27 -16.67 -1.36 18.48
CA VAL A 27 -16.75 0.12 18.54
C VAL A 27 -15.53 0.73 19.25
N VAL A 28 -15.01 0.06 20.29
CA VAL A 28 -13.81 0.55 21.01
C VAL A 28 -12.52 0.31 20.20
N LYS A 29 -12.41 -0.78 19.45
CA LYS A 29 -11.21 -1.11 18.66
C LYS A 29 -10.98 -0.22 17.42
N LYS A 30 -12.01 0.50 16.95
CA LYS A 30 -11.95 1.31 15.71
C LYS A 30 -12.31 2.78 15.91
N ARG A 31 -12.23 3.26 17.16
CA ARG A 31 -12.37 4.68 17.49
C ARG A 31 -11.17 5.51 17.03
N ASP A 32 -9.98 4.92 17.07
CA ASP A 32 -8.74 5.59 16.68
C ASP A 32 -8.38 5.25 15.23
N LEU A 33 -7.76 6.20 14.54
CA LEU A 33 -7.31 6.04 13.17
C LEU A 33 -6.12 5.07 13.12
N ASP A 34 -6.32 3.88 12.55
CA ASP A 34 -5.25 2.92 12.28
C ASP A 34 -4.69 3.15 10.88
N VAL A 35 -3.39 3.46 10.79
CA VAL A 35 -2.69 3.75 9.54
C VAL A 35 -1.57 2.75 9.34
N GLN A 36 -1.60 2.05 8.21
CA GLN A 36 -0.55 1.12 7.84
C GLN A 36 0.02 1.50 6.48
N THR A 37 1.31 1.28 6.28
CA THR A 37 1.96 1.50 4.99
C THR A 37 2.96 0.38 4.78
N ARG A 38 2.77 -0.38 3.71
CA ARG A 38 3.56 -1.57 3.39
C ARG A 38 4.10 -1.46 1.98
N MET A 39 5.25 -2.09 1.76
CA MET A 39 5.89 -2.18 0.45
C MET A 39 5.78 -3.62 -0.04
N SER A 40 5.57 -3.81 -1.34
CA SER A 40 5.58 -5.14 -1.96
C SER A 40 6.99 -5.74 -1.93
N GLU A 41 7.99 -4.90 -2.18
CA GLU A 41 9.40 -5.27 -2.20
C GLU A 41 10.23 -4.29 -1.38
N THR A 42 11.22 -4.80 -0.66
CA THR A 42 12.22 -3.98 0.03
C THR A 42 13.26 -3.50 -0.97
N ILE A 43 13.65 -2.22 -0.88
CA ILE A 43 14.72 -1.65 -1.71
C ILE A 43 15.88 -1.28 -0.78
N PHE A 44 17.08 -1.74 -1.12
CA PHE A 44 18.32 -1.30 -0.51
C PHE A 44 19.07 -0.45 -1.53
N LEU A 45 19.29 0.82 -1.19
CA LEU A 45 20.12 1.73 -1.95
C LEU A 45 21.53 1.71 -1.38
N GLU A 46 22.53 1.90 -2.24
CA GLU A 46 23.89 2.02 -1.76
C GLU A 46 24.16 3.42 -1.20
N PRO A 47 24.86 3.52 -0.06
CA PRO A 47 25.23 4.80 0.50
C PRO A 47 26.19 5.52 -0.45
N VAL A 48 25.99 6.82 -0.62
CA VAL A 48 26.86 7.67 -1.43
C VAL A 48 27.47 8.78 -0.61
N SER A 49 28.59 9.31 -1.07
CA SER A 49 29.22 10.46 -0.44
C SER A 49 28.28 11.68 -0.44
N PRO A 50 28.33 12.56 0.58
CA PRO A 50 27.37 13.68 0.72
C PRO A 50 27.28 14.61 -0.49
N ASP A 51 28.38 14.81 -1.21
CA ASP A 51 28.45 15.59 -2.45
C ASP A 51 27.61 14.99 -3.60
N ARG A 52 27.35 13.68 -3.54
CA ARG A 52 26.54 12.92 -4.49
C ARG A 52 25.12 12.65 -4.00
N GLN A 53 24.71 13.12 -2.83
CA GLN A 53 23.32 13.03 -2.34
C GLN A 53 22.40 14.02 -3.08
N ILE A 54 22.30 13.89 -4.41
CA ILE A 54 21.50 14.75 -5.29
C ILE A 54 20.36 13.91 -5.86
N LEU A 55 19.12 14.33 -5.59
CA LEU A 55 17.92 13.58 -5.96
C LEU A 55 17.02 14.41 -6.88
N TYR A 56 16.59 13.81 -7.98
CA TYR A 56 15.52 14.34 -8.83
C TYR A 56 14.19 13.73 -8.39
N LEU A 57 13.21 14.56 -8.02
CA LEU A 57 11.91 14.13 -7.53
C LEU A 57 10.80 14.39 -8.56
N SER A 58 10.15 13.32 -9.01
CA SER A 58 8.98 13.36 -9.88
C SER A 58 7.79 12.67 -9.22
N VAL A 59 6.89 13.45 -8.65
CA VAL A 59 5.60 12.96 -8.13
C VAL A 59 4.52 13.18 -9.17
N ARG A 60 3.81 12.11 -9.52
CA ARG A 60 2.65 12.09 -10.39
C ARG A 60 1.46 11.55 -9.60
N ASN A 61 0.29 12.04 -9.96
CA ASN A 61 -0.97 11.56 -9.44
C ASN A 61 -1.85 11.22 -10.64
N THR A 62 -2.10 9.92 -10.83
CA THR A 62 -3.01 9.39 -11.85
C THR A 62 -4.30 8.86 -11.23
N SER A 63 -4.52 9.12 -9.94
CA SER A 63 -5.79 8.86 -9.27
C SER A 63 -6.80 9.97 -9.54
N ASP A 64 -8.02 9.77 -9.05
CA ASP A 64 -9.14 10.70 -9.09
C ASP A 64 -9.18 11.67 -7.88
N GLN A 65 -8.21 11.59 -6.97
CA GLN A 65 -8.17 12.40 -5.74
C GLN A 65 -7.09 13.50 -5.78
N GLU A 66 -7.31 14.60 -5.07
CA GLU A 66 -6.32 15.69 -4.95
C GLU A 66 -5.31 15.43 -3.82
N LEU A 67 -4.01 15.51 -4.13
CA LEU A 67 -2.91 15.14 -3.24
C LEU A 67 -1.76 16.17 -3.22
N ASP A 68 -2.11 17.46 -3.25
CA ASP A 68 -1.16 18.57 -3.47
C ASP A 68 -0.03 18.65 -2.43
N ARG A 69 -0.27 18.16 -1.22
CA ARG A 69 0.72 18.14 -0.13
C ARG A 69 1.80 17.07 -0.29
N LEU A 70 1.60 16.07 -1.15
CA LEU A 70 2.51 14.92 -1.24
C LEU A 70 3.90 15.30 -1.73
N ARG A 71 3.98 16.04 -2.85
CA ARG A 71 5.27 16.49 -3.41
C ARG A 71 6.06 17.38 -2.45
N PRO A 72 5.51 18.48 -1.89
CA PRO A 72 6.27 19.32 -0.97
C PRO A 72 6.66 18.59 0.32
N ALA A 73 5.80 17.70 0.84
CA ALA A 73 6.14 16.89 2.02
C ALA A 73 7.30 15.93 1.75
N LEU A 74 7.30 15.23 0.60
CA LEU A 74 8.41 14.38 0.18
C LEU A 74 9.70 15.18 0.01
N ALA A 75 9.66 16.30 -0.72
CA ALA A 75 10.84 17.14 -0.93
C ALA A 75 11.43 17.64 0.41
N SER A 76 10.57 18.07 1.34
CA SER A 76 10.99 18.51 2.68
C SER A 76 11.62 17.39 3.48
N ARG A 77 11.03 16.19 3.49
CA ARG A 77 11.54 15.05 4.27
C ARG A 77 12.84 14.48 3.70
N LEU A 78 12.96 14.41 2.37
CA LEU A 78 14.20 14.01 1.70
C LEU A 78 15.31 15.04 1.94
N GLY A 79 14.98 16.33 1.97
CA GLY A 79 15.92 17.38 2.37
C GLY A 79 16.41 17.24 3.82
N GLN A 80 15.52 16.86 4.74
CA GLN A 80 15.90 16.55 6.13
C GLN A 80 16.77 15.30 6.24
N ALA A 81 16.64 14.35 5.31
CA ALA A 81 17.51 13.18 5.19
C ALA A 81 18.88 13.49 4.54
N GLY A 82 19.17 14.74 4.19
CA GLY A 82 20.47 15.17 3.64
C GLY A 82 20.50 15.31 2.11
N TYR A 83 19.42 14.98 1.40
CA TYR A 83 19.40 15.02 -0.06
C TYR A 83 19.11 16.41 -0.62
N ARG A 84 19.93 16.85 -1.56
CA ARG A 84 19.67 18.05 -2.35
C ARG A 84 18.72 17.74 -3.50
N ILE A 85 17.53 18.32 -3.47
CA ILE A 85 16.55 18.14 -4.54
C ILE A 85 16.96 18.98 -5.76
N SER A 86 17.20 18.32 -6.89
CA SER A 86 17.54 18.94 -8.18
C SER A 86 16.32 18.93 -9.11
N ASN A 87 16.18 19.99 -9.91
CA ASN A 87 15.22 20.04 -11.02
C ASN A 87 15.80 19.49 -12.32
N ASP A 88 17.10 19.18 -12.36
CA ASP A 88 17.77 18.64 -13.53
C ASP A 88 18.13 17.15 -13.31
N PRO A 89 17.50 16.22 -14.04
CA PRO A 89 17.81 14.80 -13.94
C PRO A 89 19.24 14.45 -14.40
N ALA A 90 19.90 15.31 -15.19
CA ALA A 90 21.27 15.09 -15.65
C ALA A 90 22.33 15.31 -14.55
N THR A 91 21.98 15.97 -13.45
CA THR A 91 22.89 16.21 -12.31
C THR A 91 22.60 15.31 -11.11
N ALA A 92 21.47 14.60 -11.11
CA ALA A 92 21.04 13.79 -10.00
C ALA A 92 21.77 12.43 -9.96
N GLN A 93 22.15 12.00 -8.77
CA GLN A 93 22.63 10.64 -8.51
C GLN A 93 21.46 9.67 -8.40
N PHE A 94 20.34 10.14 -7.84
CA PHE A 94 19.11 9.38 -7.69
C PHE A 94 17.95 10.07 -8.42
N MET A 95 17.07 9.29 -9.05
CA MET A 95 15.77 9.76 -9.50
C MET A 95 14.68 8.97 -8.78
N LEU A 96 13.88 9.67 -7.97
CA LEU A 96 12.71 9.11 -7.32
C LEU A 96 11.46 9.51 -8.12
N GLN A 97 10.80 8.52 -8.68
CA GLN A 97 9.54 8.67 -9.41
C GLN A 97 8.43 7.98 -8.62
N VAL A 98 7.43 8.77 -8.26
CA VAL A 98 6.28 8.34 -7.45
C VAL A 98 5.03 8.55 -8.30
N ASN A 99 4.21 7.52 -8.46
CA ASN A 99 2.93 7.63 -9.13
C ASN A 99 1.81 7.07 -8.26
N VAL A 100 0.93 7.94 -7.75
CA VAL A 100 -0.27 7.50 -7.04
C VAL A 100 -1.31 7.04 -8.07
N LEU A 101 -1.62 5.74 -8.04
CA LEU A 101 -2.49 5.10 -9.02
C LEU A 101 -3.96 5.23 -8.65
N GLN A 102 -4.29 4.98 -7.38
CA GLN A 102 -5.66 4.90 -6.91
C GLN A 102 -5.72 5.28 -5.44
N VAL A 103 -6.77 6.02 -5.08
CA VAL A 103 -7.18 6.23 -3.69
C VAL A 103 -8.66 5.93 -3.61
N ALA A 104 -9.05 4.90 -2.88
CA ALA A 104 -10.44 4.44 -2.86
C ALA A 104 -10.83 3.87 -1.50
N LYS A 105 -12.14 3.89 -1.21
CA LYS A 105 -12.72 3.04 -0.16
C LYS A 105 -12.50 1.58 -0.54
N SER A 106 -12.06 0.77 0.41
CA SER A 106 -11.72 -0.63 0.17
C SER A 106 -11.85 -1.44 1.47
N ASP A 107 -11.35 -2.67 1.46
CA ASP A 107 -11.17 -3.51 2.64
C ASP A 107 -9.67 -3.86 2.77
N LEU A 108 -9.27 -4.37 3.95
CA LEU A 108 -7.87 -4.72 4.22
C LEU A 108 -7.36 -5.93 3.40
N ARG A 109 -8.24 -6.85 3.00
CA ARG A 109 -7.85 -8.02 2.19
C ARG A 109 -7.46 -7.58 0.79
N SER A 110 -8.23 -6.68 0.19
CA SER A 110 -7.93 -6.05 -1.09
C SER A 110 -6.57 -5.33 -1.07
N ALA A 111 -6.19 -4.73 0.06
CA ALA A 111 -4.86 -4.14 0.23
C ALA A 111 -3.74 -5.18 0.12
N GLU A 112 -3.87 -6.33 0.79
CA GLU A 112 -2.88 -7.42 0.74
C GLU A 112 -2.75 -7.99 -0.66
N LEU A 113 -3.87 -8.24 -1.34
CA LEU A 113 -3.84 -8.78 -2.71
C LEU A 113 -3.15 -7.84 -3.70
N ILE A 114 -3.33 -6.53 -3.55
CA ILE A 114 -2.68 -5.52 -4.40
C ILE A 114 -1.19 -5.38 -4.07
N LEU A 115 -0.82 -5.54 -2.79
CA LEU A 115 0.58 -5.61 -2.35
C LEU A 115 1.27 -6.84 -2.95
N ASP A 116 0.64 -8.01 -2.85
CA ASP A 116 1.14 -9.29 -3.40
C ASP A 116 1.26 -9.23 -4.93
N ALA A 117 0.36 -8.52 -5.62
CA ALA A 117 0.45 -8.30 -7.06
C ALA A 117 1.66 -7.43 -7.47
N GLY A 118 2.20 -6.63 -6.54
CA GLY A 118 3.42 -5.84 -6.75
C GLY A 118 3.32 -4.72 -7.79
N PHE A 119 4.47 -4.11 -8.11
CA PHE A 119 4.57 -3.00 -9.06
C PHE A 119 4.08 -3.39 -10.46
N GLY A 120 3.24 -2.56 -11.08
CA GLY A 120 2.65 -2.84 -12.40
C GLY A 120 1.63 -3.99 -12.43
N GLY A 121 1.40 -4.68 -11.30
CA GLY A 121 0.36 -5.70 -11.17
C GLY A 121 -1.04 -5.09 -11.16
N ALA A 122 -2.05 -5.91 -11.50
CA ALA A 122 -3.44 -5.48 -11.60
C ALA A 122 -3.95 -4.86 -10.29
N VAL A 123 -4.51 -3.66 -10.39
CA VAL A 123 -5.14 -2.92 -9.29
C VAL A 123 -6.65 -3.01 -9.50
N GLY A 124 -7.27 -4.12 -9.12
CA GLY A 124 -8.72 -4.34 -9.32
C GLY A 124 -9.22 -5.67 -8.76
N GLY A 125 -10.37 -5.64 -8.07
CA GLY A 125 -10.93 -6.71 -7.22
C GLY A 125 -11.43 -7.98 -7.93
N VAL A 126 -10.77 -8.44 -8.99
CA VAL A 126 -11.04 -9.74 -9.60
C VAL A 126 -9.72 -10.47 -9.77
N LEU A 127 -9.28 -11.16 -8.72
CA LEU A 127 -8.36 -12.27 -8.92
C LEU A 127 -9.17 -13.43 -9.48
N THR A 128 -9.23 -13.53 -10.80
CA THR A 128 -9.66 -14.78 -11.44
C THR A 128 -8.74 -15.89 -10.96
N ALA A 129 -9.30 -16.93 -10.35
CA ALA A 129 -8.61 -18.13 -9.87
C ALA A 129 -7.77 -18.87 -10.93
N ALA A 130 -7.72 -18.37 -12.17
CA ALA A 130 -6.91 -18.88 -13.28
C ALA A 130 -5.40 -18.67 -13.12
N ALA A 131 -4.92 -17.86 -12.17
CA ALA A 131 -3.49 -17.64 -11.95
C ALA A 131 -2.80 -18.72 -11.08
N LEU A 132 -3.57 -19.56 -10.39
CA LEU A 132 -3.04 -20.70 -9.63
C LEU A 132 -3.16 -21.95 -10.50
N GLY A 133 -2.11 -22.21 -11.29
CA GLY A 133 -1.98 -23.44 -12.08
C GLY A 133 -2.05 -24.68 -11.18
N GLY A 134 -3.22 -25.30 -11.11
CA GLY A 134 -3.46 -26.55 -10.39
C GLY A 134 -4.63 -27.28 -11.02
N GLY A 135 -4.33 -28.34 -11.77
CA GLY A 135 -5.34 -29.15 -12.44
C GLY A 135 -6.24 -29.91 -11.47
N GLY A 136 -7.53 -30.02 -11.84
CA GLY A 136 -8.37 -31.14 -11.45
C GLY A 136 -9.01 -31.12 -10.05
N ARG A 137 -10.31 -30.84 -10.04
CA ARG A 137 -11.30 -31.34 -9.06
C ARG A 137 -11.28 -30.79 -7.61
N GLU A 138 -10.47 -29.78 -7.29
CA GLU A 138 -10.52 -29.09 -5.99
C GLU A 138 -11.04 -27.64 -6.06
N LEU A 139 -11.66 -27.27 -7.18
CA LEU A 139 -12.08 -25.88 -7.49
C LEU A 139 -13.53 -25.53 -7.09
N ALA A 140 -14.25 -26.38 -6.36
CA ALA A 140 -15.65 -26.11 -5.99
C ALA A 140 -15.81 -25.36 -4.65
N ALA A 141 -14.75 -25.20 -3.85
CA ALA A 141 -14.84 -24.57 -2.52
C ALA A 141 -14.40 -23.10 -2.48
N VAL A 142 -13.72 -22.60 -3.52
CA VAL A 142 -13.15 -21.24 -3.53
C VAL A 142 -14.02 -20.23 -4.32
N GLY A 143 -15.02 -20.72 -5.05
CA GLY A 143 -15.95 -19.90 -5.85
C GLY A 143 -17.04 -19.15 -5.06
N LEU A 144 -17.10 -19.30 -3.73
CA LEU A 144 -18.10 -18.61 -2.88
C LEU A 144 -17.56 -17.36 -2.18
N LEU A 145 -16.27 -17.03 -2.31
CA LEU A 145 -15.69 -15.85 -1.67
C LEU A 145 -15.89 -14.55 -2.47
N GLY A 146 -16.53 -14.62 -3.65
CA GLY A 146 -17.01 -13.46 -4.41
C GLY A 146 -18.44 -13.01 -4.05
N ALA A 147 -19.18 -13.79 -3.25
CA ALA A 147 -20.55 -13.49 -2.83
C ALA A 147 -20.65 -12.88 -1.42
N ALA A 148 -19.51 -12.61 -0.77
CA ALA A 148 -19.47 -11.98 0.56
C ALA A 148 -19.38 -10.44 0.51
N ALA A 149 -19.51 -9.82 -0.67
CA ALA A 149 -19.62 -8.37 -0.78
C ALA A 149 -21.02 -7.85 -0.38
N GLU A 150 -22.03 -8.72 -0.27
CA GLU A 150 -23.43 -8.35 0.04
C GLU A 150 -23.86 -8.63 1.50
N LEU A 151 -22.91 -8.87 2.42
CA LEU A 151 -23.24 -9.00 3.84
C LEU A 151 -22.65 -7.87 4.69
N ILE A 152 -22.77 -6.62 4.21
CA ILE A 152 -22.70 -5.46 5.11
C ILE A 152 -24.10 -5.28 5.69
N GLY A 153 -24.42 -6.11 6.69
CA GLY A 153 -25.63 -5.98 7.49
C GLY A 153 -25.53 -4.75 8.37
N ASP A 154 -26.53 -3.89 8.28
CA ASP A 154 -26.70 -2.64 9.01
C ASP A 154 -26.48 -2.80 10.53
N ALA A 155 -25.48 -2.10 11.08
CA ALA A 155 -25.23 -1.98 12.52
C ALA A 155 -24.37 -0.74 12.85
N LEU A 156 -24.91 0.47 12.64
CA LEU A 156 -24.61 1.73 13.34
C LEU A 156 -23.14 2.23 13.48
N VAL A 157 -22.15 1.61 12.85
CA VAL A 157 -20.80 2.16 12.64
C VAL A 157 -20.25 1.62 11.31
N ASP A 158 -20.16 2.46 10.29
CA ASP A 158 -19.55 2.08 9.02
C ASP A 158 -18.03 2.01 9.19
N ASP A 159 -17.50 0.79 9.23
CA ASP A 159 -16.07 0.53 9.21
C ASP A 159 -15.49 0.94 7.86
N THR A 160 -14.91 2.14 7.79
CA THR A 160 -14.47 2.74 6.52
C THR A 160 -12.95 2.67 6.44
N VAL A 161 -12.46 1.92 5.44
CA VAL A 161 -11.05 1.85 5.10
C VAL A 161 -10.79 2.59 3.80
N TYR A 162 -9.90 3.58 3.85
CA TYR A 162 -9.32 4.17 2.66
C TYR A 162 -7.98 3.52 2.36
N ARG A 163 -7.74 3.24 1.07
CA ARG A 163 -6.49 2.66 0.58
C ARG A 163 -5.91 3.55 -0.50
N MET A 164 -4.62 3.83 -0.42
CA MET A 164 -3.83 4.52 -1.43
C MET A 164 -2.79 3.56 -2.01
N VAL A 165 -2.79 3.39 -3.33
CA VAL A 165 -1.84 2.54 -4.06
C VAL A 165 -0.88 3.43 -4.83
N THR A 166 0.41 3.25 -4.58
CA THR A 166 1.46 4.09 -5.16
C THR A 166 2.55 3.22 -5.76
N ASP A 167 2.82 3.41 -7.04
CA ASP A 167 3.92 2.76 -7.74
C ASP A 167 5.16 3.65 -7.68
N ILE A 168 6.28 3.05 -7.27
CA ILE A 168 7.56 3.73 -7.03
C ILE A 168 8.61 3.18 -7.96
N GLN A 169 9.37 4.08 -8.59
CA GLN A 169 10.59 3.75 -9.31
C GLN A 169 11.74 4.61 -8.82
N ILE A 170 12.84 3.97 -8.43
CA ILE A 170 14.09 4.62 -8.06
C ILE A 170 15.13 4.27 -9.11
N ARG A 171 15.82 5.28 -9.63
CA ARG A 171 16.99 5.08 -10.50
C ARG A 171 18.22 5.64 -9.82
N GLU A 172 19.28 4.86 -9.76
CA GLU A 172 20.57 5.23 -9.17
C GLU A 172 21.68 5.16 -10.23
N ARG A 173 22.60 6.13 -10.23
CA ARG A 173 23.80 6.04 -11.08
C ARG A 173 24.80 5.04 -10.51
N PRO A 174 25.45 4.24 -11.36
CA PRO A 174 26.50 3.34 -10.92
C PRO A 174 27.61 4.07 -10.18
N GLY A 175 28.17 3.41 -9.18
CA GLY A 175 29.39 3.83 -8.50
C GLY A 175 30.60 3.85 -9.43
N ALA A 176 31.68 4.47 -8.97
CA ALA A 176 32.92 4.53 -9.75
C ALA A 176 33.49 3.11 -9.95
N GLY A 177 33.61 2.68 -11.22
CA GLY A 177 34.12 1.35 -11.57
C GLY A 177 33.07 0.26 -11.71
N GLU A 178 31.80 0.55 -11.43
CA GLU A 178 30.70 -0.38 -11.67
C GLU A 178 30.29 -0.35 -13.15
N VAL A 179 30.43 -1.49 -13.83
CA VAL A 179 29.85 -1.71 -15.16
C VAL A 179 28.56 -2.49 -14.97
N VAL A 180 27.43 -1.86 -15.29
CA VAL A 180 26.14 -2.57 -15.34
C VAL A 180 26.14 -3.43 -16.61
N SER A 181 26.47 -4.72 -16.46
CA SER A 181 26.33 -5.75 -17.49
C SER A 181 25.08 -6.56 -17.17
N GLU A 182 24.09 -6.53 -18.06
CA GLU A 182 22.75 -7.02 -17.79
C GLU A 182 22.38 -8.15 -18.77
N SER A 183 22.06 -9.32 -18.24
CA SER A 183 21.62 -10.51 -18.99
C SER A 183 20.15 -10.75 -18.68
N LEU A 184 19.34 -10.85 -19.74
CA LEU A 184 17.90 -11.07 -19.66
C LEU A 184 17.62 -12.57 -19.43
N GLN A 185 17.28 -12.97 -18.21
CA GLN A 185 16.51 -14.18 -17.97
C GLN A 185 15.11 -13.77 -17.51
N VAL A 186 14.17 -13.77 -18.44
CA VAL A 186 12.74 -13.72 -18.10
C VAL A 186 12.35 -15.14 -17.67
N GLU A 187 12.58 -15.45 -16.40
CA GLU A 187 11.78 -16.50 -15.76
C GLU A 187 10.48 -15.85 -15.30
N ALA A 188 9.44 -16.01 -16.12
CA ALA A 188 8.08 -15.84 -15.66
C ALA A 188 7.79 -16.95 -14.63
N ALA A 189 8.21 -16.73 -13.38
CA ALA A 189 7.93 -17.61 -12.26
C ALA A 189 7.38 -16.79 -11.09
N GLN A 190 6.21 -17.23 -10.65
CA GLN A 190 5.47 -16.86 -9.44
C GLN A 190 6.37 -16.45 -8.26
N GLY A 191 6.10 -15.29 -7.67
CA GLY A 191 6.74 -14.80 -6.44
C GLY A 191 7.52 -13.53 -6.70
N SER A 192 7.00 -12.40 -6.22
CA SER A 192 7.61 -11.09 -6.41
C SER A 192 8.94 -11.03 -5.63
N SER A 193 10.03 -10.90 -6.38
CA SER A 193 11.33 -10.35 -5.99
C SER A 193 12.03 -10.02 -7.31
N ALA A 194 11.43 -9.10 -8.07
CA ALA A 194 11.91 -8.76 -9.40
C ALA A 194 12.76 -7.49 -9.36
N THR A 195 14.08 -7.65 -9.36
CA THR A 195 14.99 -6.66 -9.94
C THR A 195 14.65 -6.57 -11.43
N TYR A 196 13.89 -5.55 -11.82
CA TYR A 196 13.40 -5.39 -13.18
C TYR A 196 14.52 -4.81 -14.07
N SER A 197 15.21 -5.67 -14.81
CA SER A 197 16.19 -5.27 -15.83
C SER A 197 15.48 -4.69 -17.05
N GLN A 198 15.79 -3.45 -17.42
CA GLN A 198 15.23 -2.80 -18.61
C GLN A 198 16.32 -2.57 -19.66
N GLN A 199 16.20 -3.27 -20.80
CA GLN A 199 17.04 -3.06 -21.97
C GLN A 199 16.60 -1.79 -22.73
N VAL A 200 17.45 -0.75 -22.72
CA VAL A 200 17.39 0.36 -23.67
C VAL A 200 18.68 0.33 -24.49
N SER A 201 18.56 0.12 -25.80
CA SER A 201 19.66 0.28 -26.73
C SER A 201 19.83 1.76 -27.09
N GLY A 202 21.02 2.29 -26.80
CA GLY A 202 21.46 3.62 -27.23
C GLY A 202 21.25 4.75 -26.20
N GLY A 203 22.34 5.20 -25.58
CA GLY A 203 22.40 6.41 -24.75
C GLY A 203 23.39 6.27 -23.58
N THR A 204 24.31 7.21 -23.44
CA THR A 204 25.29 7.27 -22.35
C THR A 204 24.60 7.48 -21.00
N GLY A 205 24.48 6.41 -20.21
CA GLY A 205 24.05 6.44 -18.81
C GLY A 205 23.20 5.23 -18.42
N THR A 206 23.85 4.11 -18.08
CA THR A 206 23.14 2.94 -17.53
C THR A 206 22.76 3.23 -16.08
N TRP A 207 21.48 3.10 -15.71
CA TRP A 207 20.98 3.34 -14.35
C TRP A 207 20.66 2.00 -13.67
N LYS A 208 20.99 1.85 -12.37
CA LYS A 208 20.38 0.81 -11.52
C LYS A 208 18.91 1.20 -11.31
N THR A 209 17.96 0.33 -11.65
CA THR A 209 16.52 0.63 -11.54
C THR A 209 15.85 -0.29 -10.53
N TYR A 210 15.19 0.30 -9.55
CA TYR A 210 14.42 -0.38 -8.51
C TYR A 210 12.96 0.00 -8.63
N ARG A 211 12.06 -0.98 -8.43
CA ARG A 211 10.62 -0.78 -8.52
C ARG A 211 9.94 -1.50 -7.38
N THR A 212 8.93 -0.85 -6.80
CA THR A 212 8.14 -1.42 -5.71
C THR A 212 6.79 -0.73 -5.65
N ARG A 213 5.80 -1.40 -5.12
CA ARG A 213 4.48 -0.83 -4.85
C ARG A 213 4.35 -0.57 -3.37
N ILE A 214 3.86 0.61 -3.02
CA ILE A 214 3.49 0.97 -1.65
C ILE A 214 1.97 1.02 -1.57
N VAL A 215 1.41 0.32 -0.59
CA VAL A 215 -0.01 0.44 -0.24
C VAL A 215 -0.12 1.00 1.16
N SER A 216 -0.78 2.15 1.26
CA SER A 216 -1.14 2.79 2.52
C SER A 216 -2.63 2.58 2.79
N THR A 217 -2.98 2.24 4.02
CA THR A 217 -4.37 2.12 4.48
C THR A 217 -4.62 3.03 5.67
N ALA A 218 -5.83 3.56 5.77
CA ALA A 218 -6.33 4.34 6.89
C ALA A 218 -7.71 3.81 7.25
N ASN A 219 -7.91 3.39 8.49
CA ASN A 219 -9.05 2.61 8.94
C ASN A 219 -9.60 3.18 10.24
N GLN A 220 -10.86 3.59 10.22
CA GLN A 220 -11.57 4.11 11.40
C GLN A 220 -13.08 4.00 11.20
N ALA A 221 -13.82 3.93 12.30
CA ALA A 221 -15.26 4.08 12.32
C ALA A 221 -15.70 5.42 11.71
N ASN A 222 -16.59 5.39 10.71
CA ASN A 222 -17.13 6.57 10.03
C ASN A 222 -16.05 7.52 9.50
N LEU A 223 -14.95 6.96 8.98
CA LEU A 223 -13.84 7.75 8.45
C LEU A 223 -14.26 8.51 7.18
N ASP A 224 -13.99 9.81 7.15
CA ASP A 224 -14.09 10.63 5.95
C ASP A 224 -12.74 10.72 5.22
N PHE A 225 -12.79 10.94 3.90
CA PHE A 225 -11.57 10.98 3.10
C PHE A 225 -10.65 12.14 3.50
N ASP A 226 -11.21 13.29 3.88
CA ASP A 226 -10.41 14.45 4.29
C ASP A 226 -9.60 14.19 5.55
N ASP A 227 -10.07 13.33 6.44
CA ASP A 227 -9.34 12.89 7.64
C ASP A 227 -8.33 11.77 7.32
N ALA A 228 -8.68 10.86 6.40
CA ALA A 228 -7.79 9.78 5.96
C ALA A 228 -6.59 10.30 5.14
N LYS A 229 -6.84 11.27 4.26
CA LYS A 229 -5.87 11.84 3.30
C LYS A 229 -4.54 12.26 3.92
N PRO A 230 -4.48 13.10 4.98
CA PRO A 230 -3.20 13.50 5.57
C PRO A 230 -2.45 12.30 6.14
N ALA A 231 -3.14 11.34 6.74
CA ALA A 231 -2.53 10.17 7.35
C ALA A 231 -1.94 9.21 6.29
N LEU A 232 -2.67 9.00 5.19
CA LEU A 232 -2.20 8.24 4.03
C LEU A 232 -0.95 8.89 3.40
N GLN A 233 -0.98 10.21 3.20
CA GLN A 233 0.17 10.96 2.66
C GLN A 233 1.38 10.88 3.59
N GLU A 234 1.17 11.03 4.91
CA GLU A 234 2.26 10.94 5.88
C GLU A 234 2.89 9.55 5.91
N GLY A 235 2.08 8.49 5.90
CA GLY A 235 2.56 7.11 5.86
C GLY A 235 3.44 6.84 4.64
N LEU A 236 2.98 7.26 3.45
CA LEU A 236 3.75 7.15 2.21
C LEU A 236 5.05 7.98 2.27
N VAL A 237 4.98 9.23 2.74
CA VAL A 237 6.15 10.11 2.89
C VAL A 237 7.18 9.49 3.82
N ARG A 238 6.75 8.96 4.96
CA ARG A 238 7.61 8.32 5.96
C ARG A 238 8.29 7.08 5.39
N SER A 239 7.53 6.22 4.71
CA SER A 239 8.06 5.01 4.08
C SER A 239 9.08 5.33 2.99
N LEU A 240 8.78 6.29 2.10
CA LEU A 240 9.69 6.68 1.03
C LEU A 240 10.95 7.38 1.54
N ALA A 241 10.81 8.32 2.48
CA ALA A 241 11.97 8.98 3.07
C ALA A 241 12.86 8.00 3.83
N GLY A 242 12.27 6.96 4.44
CA GLY A 242 13.01 5.89 5.12
C GLY A 242 13.92 5.07 4.21
N LEU A 243 13.65 5.03 2.89
CA LEU A 243 14.55 4.39 1.92
C LEU A 243 15.85 5.17 1.68
N PHE A 244 15.84 6.46 2.03
CA PHE A 244 16.95 7.39 1.86
C PHE A 244 17.50 7.88 3.20
N ALA A 245 16.94 7.45 4.32
CA ALA A 245 17.41 7.85 5.64
C ALA A 245 18.54 6.91 6.08
N GLU A 246 19.68 7.50 6.48
CA GLU A 246 20.78 6.81 7.17
C GLU A 246 20.65 6.95 8.70
#